data_AF-A0A371MIL1-F1
#
_entry.id   AF-A0A371MIL1-F1
#
_cell.length_a   1.000
_cell.length_b   1.000
_cell.length_c   1.000
_cell.angle_alpha   90.00
_cell.angle_beta   90.00
_cell.angle_gamma   90.00
#
_symmetry.space_group_name_H-M   'P 1'
#
loop_
_entity.id
_entity.type
_entity.pdbx_description
1 polymer ?
#
loop_
_entity_poly.entity_id
_entity_poly.type
_entity_poly.pdbx_seq_one_letter_code
_entity_poly.pdbx_strand_id
1 'polypeptide(L)'
;MRSRHVFSRMNAHANTGPDHARKHEPFPAYGPVDAALGFVVFYLFVERATPTLVETLTSVVPGVSASAVGFGLAAFLWFIFVVTTLDQLRRQLAALGVVAGESGRAARAGSGRAVPPIPLLLVYAVVSVVGGFIAVLTFDRTVDAGIAFIRLVAGVGVGVFPFGAFPLVEFLVMVVFFVSFGAATHSLDRVVIGSVRTAFAMVRP
;
A
#
# COMPACT_ATOMS: atom_id res chain seq x y z
N MET A 1 16.42 59.97 44.44
CA MET A 1 17.49 59.08 43.94
C MET A 1 16.88 57.77 43.47
N ARG A 2 17.24 57.38 42.24
CA ARG A 2 16.76 56.23 41.46
C ARG A 2 17.65 55.03 41.82
N SER A 3 17.08 53.88 42.12
CA SER A 3 17.81 52.60 42.06
C SER A 3 16.83 51.49 41.68
N ARG A 4 16.79 51.19 40.39
CA ARG A 4 16.13 50.02 39.82
C ARG A 4 17.08 48.85 40.03
N HIS A 5 16.72 47.89 40.88
CA HIS A 5 17.37 46.59 40.84
C HIS A 5 16.87 45.81 39.63
N VAL A 6 17.83 45.54 38.76
CA VAL A 6 17.72 44.82 37.51
C VAL A 6 17.53 43.33 37.79
N PHE A 7 16.61 42.75 37.02
CA PHE A 7 16.40 41.34 36.72
C PHE A 7 17.61 40.42 36.94
N SER A 8 17.39 39.34 37.68
CA SER A 8 17.74 38.01 37.19
C SER A 8 16.77 36.99 37.78
N ARG A 9 15.64 36.81 37.09
CA ARG A 9 14.87 35.56 37.22
C ARG A 9 15.77 34.47 36.66
N MET A 10 16.46 33.73 37.52
CA MET A 10 16.97 32.41 37.18
C MET A 10 15.74 31.55 36.87
N ASN A 11 15.34 31.57 35.60
CA ASN A 11 14.48 30.56 35.01
C ASN A 11 15.26 29.25 35.06
N ALA A 12 15.18 28.55 36.19
CA ALA A 12 15.32 27.12 36.22
C ALA A 12 14.14 26.56 35.43
N HIS A 13 14.22 26.62 34.10
CA HIS A 13 13.50 25.70 33.24
C HIS A 13 14.11 24.32 33.50
N ALA A 14 13.68 23.72 34.61
CA ALA A 14 13.58 22.29 34.68
C ALA A 14 12.82 21.88 33.43
N ASN A 15 13.53 21.22 32.51
CA ASN A 15 13.01 20.54 31.34
C ASN A 15 12.11 19.39 31.82
N THR A 16 10.98 19.77 32.42
CA THR A 16 9.79 18.96 32.65
C THR A 16 8.84 19.25 31.49
N GLY A 17 9.38 19.25 30.27
CA GLY A 17 8.56 18.94 29.13
C GLY A 17 8.02 17.53 29.38
N PRO A 18 6.73 17.25 29.09
CA PRO A 18 6.24 15.90 29.20
C PRO A 18 7.17 15.04 28.37
N ASP A 19 7.82 14.06 29.01
CA ASP A 19 8.51 12.98 28.34
C ASP A 19 7.56 12.59 27.20
N HIS A 20 7.94 12.89 25.96
CA HIS A 20 7.27 12.34 24.82
C HIS A 20 7.65 10.87 24.89
N ALA A 21 6.93 10.14 25.75
CA ALA A 21 6.90 8.70 25.78
C ALA A 21 6.83 8.31 24.33
N ARG A 22 7.93 7.74 23.82
CA ARG A 22 8.00 7.25 22.45
C ARG A 22 6.79 6.35 22.35
N LYS A 23 5.73 6.83 21.72
CA LYS A 23 4.50 6.06 21.54
C LYS A 23 4.92 5.00 20.55
N HIS A 24 5.37 3.86 21.07
CA HIS A 24 5.66 2.70 20.25
C HIS A 24 4.41 2.44 19.42
N GLU A 25 4.59 2.32 18.10
CA GLU A 25 3.48 1.96 17.23
C GLU A 25 2.95 0.60 17.70
N PRO A 26 1.62 0.43 17.81
CA PRO A 26 1.06 -0.81 18.33
C PRO A 26 1.44 -2.00 17.43
N PHE A 27 2.02 -3.03 18.03
CA PHE A 27 2.43 -4.27 17.36
C PHE A 27 1.27 -5.28 17.30
N PRO A 28 1.07 -6.02 16.20
CA PRO A 28 1.76 -5.90 14.89
C PRO A 28 1.35 -4.62 14.14
N ALA A 29 2.22 -4.10 13.27
CA ALA A 29 1.87 -2.96 12.42
C ALA A 29 0.83 -3.36 11.35
N TYR A 30 -0.05 -2.42 10.97
CA TYR A 30 -0.97 -2.57 9.84
C TYR A 30 -0.21 -2.55 8.50
N GLY A 31 -0.76 -3.21 7.48
CA GLY A 31 -0.24 -3.25 6.11
C GLY A 31 0.27 -4.59 5.57
N PRO A 32 0.63 -5.63 6.36
CA PRO A 32 1.12 -6.88 5.79
C PRO A 32 0.14 -7.59 4.87
N VAL A 33 -1.16 -7.61 5.23
CA VAL A 33 -2.19 -8.31 4.44
C VAL A 33 -2.44 -7.54 3.15
N ASP A 34 -2.52 -6.22 3.25
CA ASP A 34 -2.68 -5.33 2.10
C ASP A 34 -1.53 -5.46 1.10
N ALA A 35 -0.29 -5.48 1.59
CA ALA A 35 0.89 -5.65 0.74
C ALA A 35 0.96 -7.04 0.09
N ALA A 36 0.63 -8.10 0.82
CA ALA A 36 0.62 -9.45 0.28
C ALA A 36 -0.42 -9.60 -0.84
N LEU A 37 -1.66 -9.17 -0.60
CA LEU A 37 -2.73 -9.24 -1.59
C LEU A 37 -2.45 -8.33 -2.78
N GLY A 38 -1.94 -7.12 -2.55
CA GLY A 38 -1.52 -6.20 -3.62
C GLY A 38 -0.44 -6.80 -4.51
N PHE A 39 0.57 -7.46 -3.91
CA PHE A 39 1.60 -8.18 -4.66
C PHE A 39 1.03 -9.33 -5.49
N VAL A 40 0.10 -10.12 -4.95
CA VAL A 40 -0.54 -11.23 -5.68
C VAL A 40 -1.32 -10.70 -6.89
N VAL A 41 -2.16 -9.68 -6.72
CA VAL A 41 -2.92 -9.09 -7.83
C VAL A 41 -1.98 -8.52 -8.89
N PHE A 42 -0.91 -7.83 -8.48
CA PHE A 42 0.09 -7.30 -9.39
C PHE A 42 0.81 -8.42 -10.15
N TYR A 43 1.21 -9.49 -9.46
CA TYR A 43 1.84 -10.65 -10.08
C TYR A 43 0.94 -11.28 -11.14
N LEU A 44 -0.33 -11.55 -10.82
CA LEU A 44 -1.29 -12.12 -11.76
C LEU A 44 -1.53 -11.23 -12.98
N PHE A 45 -1.58 -9.91 -12.77
CA PHE A 45 -1.68 -8.95 -13.87
C PHE A 45 -0.44 -9.02 -14.78
N VAL A 46 0.77 -8.99 -14.20
CA VAL A 46 2.01 -9.05 -14.99
C VAL A 46 2.13 -10.38 -15.73
N GLU A 47 1.79 -11.50 -15.08
CA GLU A 47 1.79 -12.82 -15.71
C GLU A 47 0.90 -12.85 -16.96
N ARG A 48 -0.34 -12.36 -16.85
CA ARG A 48 -1.27 -12.29 -17.98
C ARG A 48 -0.86 -11.25 -19.03
N ALA A 49 -0.25 -10.15 -18.63
CA ALA A 49 0.24 -9.11 -19.53
C ALA A 49 1.57 -9.48 -20.22
N THR A 50 2.32 -10.46 -19.70
CA THR A 50 3.67 -10.82 -20.17
C THR A 50 3.71 -11.10 -21.68
N PRO A 51 2.81 -11.92 -22.29
CA PRO A 51 2.84 -12.15 -23.73
C PRO A 51 2.70 -10.85 -24.54
N THR A 52 1.78 -9.97 -24.13
CA THR A 52 1.56 -8.68 -24.80
C THR A 52 2.75 -7.74 -24.60
N LEU A 53 3.35 -7.70 -23.41
CA LEU A 53 4.53 -6.87 -23.12
C LEU A 53 5.73 -7.32 -23.94
N VAL A 54 5.98 -8.64 -24.04
CA VAL A 54 7.07 -9.21 -24.82
C VAL A 54 6.89 -8.90 -26.31
N GLU A 55 5.70 -9.12 -26.87
CA GLU A 55 5.37 -8.79 -28.26
C GLU A 55 5.56 -7.30 -28.54
N THR A 56 5.01 -6.46 -27.67
CA THR A 56 5.06 -5.00 -27.85
C THR A 56 6.49 -4.49 -27.77
N LEU A 57 7.26 -4.86 -26.75
CA LEU A 57 8.61 -4.34 -26.55
C LEU A 57 9.59 -4.81 -27.63
N THR A 58 9.46 -6.05 -28.09
CA THR A 58 10.28 -6.56 -29.21
C THR A 58 9.93 -5.89 -30.53
N SER A 59 8.68 -5.46 -30.72
CA SER A 59 8.25 -4.70 -31.91
C SER A 59 8.72 -3.24 -31.89
N VAL A 60 8.75 -2.60 -30.72
CA VAL A 60 9.08 -1.17 -30.56
C VAL A 60 10.59 -0.94 -30.50
N VAL A 61 11.35 -1.87 -29.92
CA VAL A 61 12.81 -1.73 -29.76
C VAL A 61 13.53 -2.78 -30.60
N PRO A 62 14.05 -2.40 -31.79
CA PRO A 62 14.77 -3.31 -32.66
C PRO A 62 16.01 -3.90 -31.96
N GLY A 63 16.17 -5.23 -32.04
CA GLY A 63 17.34 -5.93 -31.50
C GLY A 63 17.19 -6.47 -30.08
N VAL A 64 16.06 -6.22 -29.40
CA VAL A 64 15.76 -6.85 -28.11
C VAL A 64 15.15 -8.24 -28.34
N SER A 65 15.70 -9.27 -27.68
CA SER A 65 15.14 -10.62 -27.75
C SER A 65 13.99 -10.82 -26.76
N ALA A 66 13.02 -11.67 -27.12
CA ALA A 66 11.88 -12.00 -26.24
C ALA A 66 12.35 -12.53 -24.86
N SER A 67 13.41 -13.35 -24.84
CA SER A 67 14.00 -13.87 -23.60
C SER A 67 14.60 -12.77 -22.73
N ALA A 68 15.22 -11.75 -23.33
CA ALA A 68 15.74 -10.60 -22.56
C ALA A 68 14.61 -9.80 -21.92
N VAL A 69 13.49 -9.60 -22.63
CA VAL A 69 12.29 -8.95 -22.06
C VAL A 69 11.69 -9.79 -20.94
N GLY A 70 11.51 -11.09 -21.16
CA GLY A 70 10.99 -12.01 -20.14
C GLY A 70 11.87 -12.05 -18.89
N PHE A 71 13.19 -12.11 -19.06
CA PHE A 71 14.14 -12.03 -17.96
C PHE A 71 14.06 -10.69 -17.22
N GLY A 72 13.98 -9.57 -17.95
CA GLY A 72 13.82 -8.24 -17.36
C GLY A 72 12.55 -8.11 -16.53
N LEU A 73 11.42 -8.62 -17.03
CA LEU A 73 10.14 -8.66 -16.30
C LEU A 73 10.25 -9.52 -15.04
N ALA A 74 10.87 -10.69 -15.11
CA ALA A 74 11.08 -11.56 -13.95
C ALA A 74 11.99 -10.89 -12.90
N ALA A 75 13.09 -10.27 -13.33
CA ALA A 75 13.99 -9.54 -12.45
C ALA A 75 13.29 -8.36 -11.77
N PHE A 76 12.43 -7.64 -12.50
CA PHE A 76 11.62 -6.54 -11.97
C PHE A 76 10.61 -7.01 -10.92
N LEU A 77 9.92 -8.13 -11.18
CA LEU A 77 9.02 -8.77 -10.21
C LEU A 77 9.77 -9.16 -8.92
N TRP A 78 10.94 -9.78 -9.07
CA TRP A 78 11.80 -10.14 -7.94
C TRP A 78 12.25 -8.91 -7.15
N PHE A 79 12.65 -7.85 -7.84
CA PHE A 79 13.03 -6.60 -7.20
C PHE A 79 11.88 -6.01 -6.37
N ILE A 80 10.67 -5.91 -6.94
CA ILE A 80 9.48 -5.42 -6.22
C ILE A 80 9.17 -6.31 -5.02
N PHE A 81 9.21 -7.62 -5.20
CA PHE A 81 8.97 -8.58 -4.12
C PHE A 81 9.93 -8.37 -2.95
N VAL A 82 11.23 -8.25 -3.22
CA VAL A 82 12.26 -8.02 -2.22
C VAL A 82 12.06 -6.68 -1.53
N VAL A 83 11.88 -5.58 -2.27
CA VAL A 83 11.67 -4.24 -1.69
C VAL A 83 10.42 -4.21 -0.82
N THR A 84 9.32 -4.81 -1.27
CA THR A 84 8.07 -4.90 -0.51
C THR A 84 8.27 -5.69 0.79
N THR A 85 8.94 -6.83 0.71
CA THR A 85 9.23 -7.68 1.87
C THR A 85 10.12 -6.93 2.88
N LEU A 86 11.15 -6.24 2.42
CA LEU A 86 12.04 -5.46 3.27
C LEU A 86 11.33 -4.26 3.90
N ASP A 87 10.45 -3.57 3.17
CA ASP A 87 9.64 -2.48 3.74
C ASP A 87 8.70 -3.00 4.83
N GLN A 88 8.02 -4.13 4.59
CA GLN A 88 7.17 -4.76 5.61
C GLN A 88 7.99 -5.19 6.84
N LEU A 89 9.15 -5.82 6.64
CA LEU A 89 10.04 -6.19 7.74
C LEU A 89 10.51 -4.96 8.53
N ARG A 90 10.93 -3.90 7.84
CA ARG A 90 11.32 -2.63 8.47
C ARG A 90 10.18 -2.04 9.30
N ARG A 91 8.95 -2.04 8.79
CA ARG A 91 7.76 -1.55 9.52
C ARG A 91 7.45 -2.39 10.75
N GLN A 92 7.55 -3.72 10.66
CA GLN A 92 7.36 -4.59 11.81
C GLN A 92 8.48 -4.40 12.86
N LEU A 93 9.74 -4.24 12.44
CA LEU A 93 10.86 -3.94 13.34
C LEU A 93 10.72 -2.55 13.99
N ALA A 94 10.18 -1.56 13.27
CA ALA A 94 9.88 -0.25 13.84
C ALA A 94 8.77 -0.31 14.90
N ALA A 95 7.71 -1.10 14.66
CA ALA A 95 6.67 -1.34 15.65
C ALA A 95 7.19 -2.09 16.91
N LEU A 96 8.19 -2.96 16.74
CA LEU A 96 8.91 -3.60 17.84
C LEU A 96 9.90 -2.65 18.56
N GLY A 97 10.08 -1.42 18.07
CA GLY A 97 11.01 -0.43 18.65
C GLY A 97 12.48 -0.69 18.35
N VAL A 98 12.80 -1.64 17.46
CA VAL A 98 14.18 -2.00 17.08
C VAL A 98 14.78 -0.95 16.14
N VAL A 99 13.96 -0.31 15.31
CA VAL A 99 14.37 0.74 14.37
C VAL A 99 13.66 2.05 14.74
N ALA A 100 14.41 3.16 14.81
CA ALA A 100 13.82 4.48 14.99
C ALA A 100 12.97 4.81 13.76
N GLY A 101 11.65 4.60 13.85
CA GLY A 101 10.72 4.92 12.78
C GLY A 101 10.66 6.42 12.52
N GLU A 102 10.61 6.81 11.25
CA GLU A 102 10.15 8.14 10.84
C GLU A 102 8.68 8.27 11.24
N SER A 103 8.46 8.72 12.47
CA SER A 103 7.17 8.90 13.14
C SER A 103 6.34 10.06 12.58
N GLY A 104 6.50 10.39 11.30
CA GLY A 104 6.06 11.67 10.74
C GLY A 104 4.89 11.64 9.75
N ARG A 105 4.65 10.55 9.01
CA ARG A 105 3.65 10.57 7.90
C ARG A 105 2.45 9.63 8.05
N ALA A 106 2.58 8.48 8.69
CA ALA A 106 1.44 7.58 8.93
C ALA A 106 0.60 7.96 10.16
N ALA A 107 1.14 8.79 11.07
CA ALA A 107 0.52 9.14 12.34
C ALA A 107 -0.69 10.10 12.23
N ARG A 108 -0.97 10.67 11.05
CA ARG A 108 -2.06 11.66 10.88
C ARG A 108 -3.43 11.07 10.49
N ALA A 109 -3.55 9.76 10.25
CA ALA A 109 -4.84 9.14 9.91
C ALA A 109 -5.39 8.15 10.97
N GLY A 110 -4.74 8.00 12.12
CA GLY A 110 -5.13 6.98 13.10
C GLY A 110 -4.73 7.31 14.54
N SER A 111 -5.12 8.48 15.03
CA SER A 111 -4.96 8.82 16.44
C SER A 111 -5.81 7.88 17.31
N GLY A 112 -5.15 7.02 18.08
CA GLY A 112 -5.53 6.82 19.47
C GLY A 112 -6.67 5.85 19.81
N ARG A 113 -6.78 4.68 19.17
CA ARG A 113 -7.46 3.54 19.81
C ARG A 113 -6.76 2.23 19.49
N ALA A 114 -6.14 1.63 20.51
CA ALA A 114 -5.38 0.39 20.43
C ALA A 114 -6.23 -0.84 20.01
N VAL A 115 -7.55 -0.72 20.08
CA VAL A 115 -8.51 -1.70 19.58
C VAL A 115 -9.69 -0.92 18.96
N PRO A 116 -10.01 -1.12 17.66
CA PRO A 116 -11.23 -0.56 17.08
C PRO A 116 -12.45 -1.09 17.84
N PRO A 117 -13.48 -0.27 18.13
CA PRO A 117 -14.70 -0.76 18.78
C PRO A 117 -15.34 -1.87 17.96
N ILE A 118 -15.86 -2.92 18.62
CA ILE A 118 -16.49 -4.12 18.01
C ILE A 118 -17.41 -3.83 16.80
N PRO A 119 -18.32 -2.84 16.83
CA PRO A 119 -19.15 -2.52 15.66
C PRO A 119 -18.33 -2.07 14.43
N LEU A 120 -17.18 -1.44 14.63
CA LEU A 120 -16.29 -1.02 13.55
C LEU A 120 -15.58 -2.21 12.88
N LEU A 121 -15.24 -3.25 13.66
CA LEU A 121 -14.69 -4.50 13.12
C LEU A 121 -15.69 -5.21 12.22
N LEU A 122 -16.97 -5.20 12.59
CA LEU A 122 -18.03 -5.80 11.78
C LEU A 122 -18.23 -5.03 10.47
N VAL A 123 -18.19 -3.69 10.50
CA VAL A 123 -18.20 -2.87 9.28
C VAL A 123 -17.01 -3.20 8.38
N TYR A 124 -15.79 -3.31 8.93
CA TYR A 124 -14.62 -3.70 8.13
C TYR A 124 -14.77 -5.11 7.54
N ALA A 125 -15.32 -6.07 8.28
CA ALA A 125 -15.58 -7.41 7.74
C ALA A 125 -16.57 -7.38 6.57
N VAL A 126 -17.69 -6.63 6.70
CA VAL A 126 -18.67 -6.47 5.62
C VAL A 126 -18.05 -5.79 4.40
N VAL A 127 -17.32 -4.69 4.60
CA VAL A 127 -16.62 -3.98 3.52
C VAL A 127 -15.60 -4.89 2.84
N SER A 128 -14.90 -5.73 3.60
CA SER A 128 -13.92 -6.68 3.06
C SER A 128 -14.58 -7.72 2.16
N VAL A 129 -15.69 -8.31 2.61
CA VAL A 129 -16.44 -9.31 1.83
C VAL A 129 -17.04 -8.69 0.58
N VAL A 130 -17.75 -7.56 0.71
CA VAL A 130 -18.42 -6.91 -0.42
C VAL A 130 -17.41 -6.37 -1.43
N GLY A 131 -16.38 -5.65 -0.97
CA GLY A 131 -15.33 -5.12 -1.82
C GLY A 131 -14.54 -6.22 -2.51
N GLY A 132 -14.22 -7.31 -1.78
CA GLY A 132 -13.53 -8.47 -2.31
C GLY A 132 -14.36 -9.18 -3.38
N PHE A 133 -15.67 -9.36 -3.16
CA PHE A 133 -16.57 -9.94 -4.14
C PHE A 133 -16.65 -9.11 -5.43
N ILE A 134 -16.81 -7.78 -5.31
CA ILE A 134 -16.80 -6.87 -6.47
C ILE A 134 -15.46 -6.94 -7.19
N ALA A 135 -14.34 -6.97 -6.46
CA ALA A 135 -13.01 -7.08 -7.03
C ALA A 135 -12.83 -8.38 -7.83
N VAL A 136 -13.27 -9.52 -7.30
CA VAL A 136 -13.21 -10.81 -8.03
C VAL A 136 -14.02 -10.75 -9.31
N LEU A 137 -15.24 -10.20 -9.27
CA LEU A 137 -16.10 -10.09 -10.45
C LEU A 137 -15.54 -9.15 -11.52
N THR A 138 -14.80 -8.13 -11.12
CA THR A 138 -14.23 -7.12 -12.03
C THR A 138 -12.79 -7.42 -12.44
N PHE A 139 -12.15 -8.43 -11.85
CA PHE A 139 -10.74 -8.74 -12.04
C PHE A 139 -10.40 -9.05 -13.49
N ASP A 140 -11.04 -10.06 -14.11
CA ASP A 140 -10.70 -10.48 -15.48
C ASP A 140 -10.87 -9.31 -16.46
N ARG A 141 -12.00 -8.61 -16.38
CA ARG A 141 -12.27 -7.45 -17.24
C ARG A 141 -11.28 -6.30 -17.01
N THR A 142 -10.79 -6.13 -15.79
CA THR A 142 -9.77 -5.12 -15.47
C THR A 142 -8.41 -5.49 -16.02
N VAL A 143 -8.02 -6.77 -15.94
CA VAL A 143 -6.79 -7.26 -16.55
C VAL A 143 -6.83 -7.07 -18.05
N ASP A 144 -7.93 -7.45 -18.70
CA ASP A 144 -8.11 -7.27 -20.14
C ASP A 144 -8.05 -5.80 -20.54
N ALA A 145 -8.70 -4.92 -19.77
CA ALA A 145 -8.65 -3.47 -19.96
C ALA A 145 -7.21 -2.93 -19.85
N GLY A 146 -6.46 -3.38 -18.84
CA GLY A 146 -5.06 -2.99 -18.65
C GLY A 146 -4.16 -3.46 -19.80
N ILE A 147 -4.34 -4.68 -20.28
CA ILE A 147 -3.63 -5.22 -21.44
C ILE A 147 -3.96 -4.44 -22.72
N ALA A 148 -5.24 -4.12 -22.93
CA ALA A 148 -5.67 -3.27 -24.05
C ALA A 148 -5.06 -1.87 -23.96
N PHE A 149 -4.95 -1.30 -22.75
CA PHE A 149 -4.31 -0.01 -22.52
C PHE A 149 -2.81 -0.03 -22.83
N ILE A 150 -2.09 -1.11 -22.48
CA ILE A 150 -0.68 -1.29 -22.87
C ILE A 150 -0.52 -1.20 -24.40
N ARG A 151 -1.39 -1.90 -25.15
CA ARG A 151 -1.39 -1.87 -26.62
C ARG A 151 -1.70 -0.48 -27.16
N LEU A 152 -2.68 0.21 -26.57
CA LEU A 152 -3.04 1.57 -26.94
C LEU A 152 -1.84 2.52 -26.78
N VAL A 153 -1.20 2.51 -25.62
CA VAL A 153 -0.02 3.35 -25.31
C VAL A 153 1.13 3.04 -26.26
N ALA A 154 1.38 1.77 -26.57
CA ALA A 154 2.38 1.39 -27.55
C ALA A 154 2.07 1.96 -28.94
N GLY A 155 0.81 1.93 -29.39
CA GLY A 155 0.37 2.55 -30.64
C GLY A 155 0.61 4.06 -30.67
N VAL A 156 0.40 4.76 -29.54
CA VAL A 156 0.72 6.20 -29.41
C VAL A 156 2.21 6.46 -29.61
N GLY A 157 3.07 5.61 -29.04
CA GLY A 157 4.52 5.70 -29.20
C GLY A 157 4.99 5.55 -30.64
N VAL A 158 4.20 4.90 -31.50
CA VAL A 158 4.47 4.69 -32.94
C VAL A 158 3.74 5.75 -33.80
N GLY A 159 3.08 6.75 -33.20
CA GLY A 159 2.38 7.82 -33.91
C GLY A 159 1.02 7.42 -34.48
N VAL A 160 0.48 6.26 -34.09
CA VAL A 160 -0.82 5.75 -34.53
C VAL A 160 -1.80 5.94 -33.37
N PHE A 161 -2.44 7.11 -33.31
CA PHE A 161 -3.51 7.36 -32.32
C PHE A 161 -4.88 7.17 -32.97
N PRO A 162 -5.62 6.09 -32.66
CA PRO A 162 -7.01 5.98 -33.06
C PRO A 162 -7.86 6.94 -32.20
N PHE A 163 -8.15 8.13 -32.73
CA PHE A 163 -9.06 9.08 -32.11
C PHE A 163 -10.43 8.40 -31.85
N GLY A 164 -10.86 8.35 -30.59
CA GLY A 164 -12.12 7.73 -30.17
C GLY A 164 -12.01 6.31 -29.60
N ALA A 165 -10.82 5.71 -29.55
CA ALA A 165 -10.64 4.34 -29.07
C ALA A 165 -10.44 4.19 -27.54
N PHE A 166 -10.55 5.26 -26.75
CA PHE A 166 -10.39 5.14 -25.29
C PHE A 166 -11.62 4.43 -24.70
N PRO A 167 -11.46 3.23 -24.14
CA PRO A 167 -12.58 2.42 -23.70
C PRO A 167 -13.03 2.90 -22.30
N LEU A 168 -13.93 3.90 -22.27
CA LEU A 168 -14.36 4.56 -21.04
C LEU A 168 -15.01 3.60 -20.03
N VAL A 169 -15.77 2.62 -20.54
CA VAL A 169 -16.43 1.60 -19.72
C VAL A 169 -15.40 0.70 -19.04
N GLU A 170 -14.41 0.23 -19.80
CA GLU A 170 -13.32 -0.61 -19.33
C GLU A 170 -12.46 0.12 -18.31
N PHE A 171 -12.19 1.41 -18.55
CA PHE A 171 -11.53 2.28 -17.59
C PHE A 171 -12.34 2.41 -16.28
N LEU A 172 -13.65 2.63 -16.37
CA LEU A 172 -14.52 2.67 -15.19
C LEU A 172 -14.53 1.34 -14.43
N VAL A 173 -14.55 0.20 -15.13
CA VAL A 173 -14.45 -1.12 -14.50
C VAL A 173 -13.13 -1.27 -13.74
N MET A 174 -12.03 -0.83 -14.35
CA MET A 174 -10.72 -0.82 -13.69
C MET A 174 -10.71 0.07 -12.43
N VAL A 175 -11.34 1.25 -12.48
CA VAL A 175 -11.49 2.12 -11.30
C VAL A 175 -12.31 1.42 -10.22
N VAL A 176 -13.44 0.81 -10.57
CA VAL A 176 -14.30 0.05 -9.63
C VAL A 176 -13.51 -1.09 -9.00
N PHE A 177 -12.72 -1.83 -9.78
CA PHE A 177 -11.84 -2.87 -9.29
C PHE A 177 -10.85 -2.34 -8.25
N PHE A 178 -10.06 -1.32 -8.59
CA PHE A 178 -9.03 -0.78 -7.68
C PHE A 178 -9.62 -0.21 -6.40
N VAL A 179 -10.75 0.51 -6.48
CA VAL A 179 -11.44 1.06 -5.31
C VAL A 179 -11.99 -0.07 -4.42
N SER A 180 -12.63 -1.07 -5.03
CA SER A 180 -13.22 -2.19 -4.28
C SER A 180 -12.15 -3.08 -3.66
N PHE A 181 -11.09 -3.40 -4.41
CA PHE A 181 -9.94 -4.16 -3.94
C PHE A 181 -9.23 -3.41 -2.82
N GLY A 182 -8.89 -2.13 -3.00
CA GLY A 182 -8.22 -1.35 -1.96
C GLY A 182 -9.07 -1.19 -0.70
N ALA A 183 -10.38 -1.00 -0.82
CA ALA A 183 -11.28 -1.01 0.33
C ALA A 183 -11.30 -2.38 1.02
N ALA A 184 -11.28 -3.47 0.25
CA ALA A 184 -11.33 -4.83 0.77
C ALA A 184 -10.05 -5.24 1.50
N THR A 185 -8.89 -4.96 0.92
CA THR A 185 -7.59 -5.28 1.51
C THR A 185 -7.30 -4.40 2.73
N HIS A 186 -7.64 -3.11 2.66
CA HIS A 186 -7.51 -2.20 3.79
C HIS A 186 -8.37 -2.61 4.99
N SER A 187 -9.62 -3.00 4.73
CA SER A 187 -10.53 -3.45 5.77
C SER A 187 -10.13 -4.82 6.32
N LEU A 188 -9.70 -5.74 5.46
CA LEU A 188 -9.20 -7.06 5.87
C LEU A 188 -7.97 -6.95 6.79
N ASP A 189 -7.00 -6.12 6.43
CA ASP A 189 -5.80 -5.89 7.23
C ASP A 189 -6.17 -5.40 8.64
N ARG A 190 -7.13 -4.48 8.76
CA ARG A 190 -7.61 -4.00 10.06
C ARG A 190 -8.33 -5.07 10.87
N VAL A 191 -9.09 -5.96 10.24
CA VAL A 191 -9.76 -7.09 10.90
C VAL A 191 -8.73 -8.10 11.40
N VAL A 192 -7.80 -8.51 10.54
CA VAL A 192 -6.76 -9.49 10.89
C VAL A 192 -5.87 -8.96 11.99
N ILE A 193 -5.28 -7.77 11.83
CA ILE A 193 -4.38 -7.19 12.84
C ILE A 193 -5.14 -6.81 14.11
N GLY A 194 -6.38 -6.33 13.99
CA GLY A 194 -7.26 -6.08 15.14
C GLY A 194 -7.48 -7.34 15.97
N SER A 195 -7.80 -8.47 15.31
CA SER A 195 -8.03 -9.76 15.97
C SER A 195 -6.76 -10.31 16.64
N VAL A 196 -5.61 -10.20 15.97
CA VAL A 196 -4.30 -10.61 16.51
C VAL A 196 -3.97 -9.80 17.75
N ARG A 197 -4.15 -8.47 17.73
CA ARG A 197 -3.90 -7.61 18.90
C ARG A 197 -4.80 -7.98 20.07
N THR A 198 -6.08 -8.27 19.83
CA THR A 198 -6.99 -8.72 20.90
C THR A 198 -6.58 -10.06 21.49
N ALA A 199 -6.10 -11.00 20.67
CA ALA A 199 -5.62 -12.30 21.14
C ALA A 199 -4.35 -12.15 22.01
N PHE A 200 -3.40 -11.32 21.59
CA PHE A 200 -2.20 -11.04 22.39
C PHE A 200 -2.51 -10.38 23.74
N ALA A 201 -3.48 -9.47 23.78
CA ALA A 201 -3.91 -8.82 25.02
C ALA A 201 -4.59 -9.78 26.02
N MET A 202 -5.22 -10.88 25.55
CA MET A 202 -5.77 -11.91 26.44
C MET A 202 -4.69 -12.83 27.04
N VAL A 203 -3.56 -13.01 26.35
CA VAL A 203 -2.51 -13.98 26.73
C VAL A 203 -1.45 -13.38 27.65
N ARG A 204 -1.19 -12.06 27.57
CA ARG A 204 -0.34 -11.31 28.51
C ARG A 204 -1.21 -10.35 29.35
N PRO A 205 -1.68 -10.76 30.54
CA PRO A 205 -2.28 -9.83 31.49
C PRO A 205 -1.26 -8.84 32.06
#